data_AF-A0AAN7IIQ3-F1
#
_entry.id   AF-A0AAN7IIQ3-F1
#
_cell.length_a   1.000
_cell.length_b   1.000
_cell.length_c   1.000
_cell.angle_alpha   90.00
_cell.angle_beta   90.00
_cell.angle_gamma   90.00
#
_symmetry.space_group_name_H-M   'P 1'
#
loop_
_entity.id
_entity.type
_entity.pdbx_description
1 polymer ?
#
loop_
_entity_poly.entity_id
_entity_poly.type
_entity_poly.pdbx_seq_one_letter_code
_entity_poly.pdbx_strand_id
1 'polypeptide(L)'
;MFERLTTLHLSKMPKLMHLWKENSQQGRGIQNLESLHVSYCSRLKKLVPSSMCFRNLYTLKVSECHGLISLATSSTVKSLVQLKELRLLGCKRMREIVTNEGEGEAGDEICFNQLKYLSLYDLPTLGSFFHLGNRTIKFPSLESLFVVRCPELKIFSHGVLSMQKLERVRLDGNYWSAYQRGLFPVEDVNTFIKRCWEKNNDPCLRQLFTQKTNASTSEAGEENDVDGLEDDSM
;
A
#
# COMPACT_ATOMS: atom_id res chain seq x y z
N MET A 1 12.29 15.82 25.68
CA MET A 1 11.84 17.23 25.60
C MET A 1 11.22 17.46 24.21
N PHE A 2 9.94 17.13 24.01
CA PHE A 2 9.14 17.47 22.80
C PHE A 2 7.61 17.46 23.09
N GLU A 3 7.16 17.77 24.31
CA GLU A 3 5.74 17.58 24.68
C GLU A 3 4.74 18.47 23.90
N ARG A 4 5.22 19.44 23.11
CA ARG A 4 4.41 20.36 22.29
C ARG A 4 4.58 20.18 20.78
N LEU A 5 5.33 19.18 20.31
CA LEU A 5 5.58 19.04 18.87
C LEU A 5 4.32 18.50 18.18
N THR A 6 3.55 19.39 17.54
CA THR A 6 2.36 19.04 16.78
C THR A 6 2.63 18.90 15.28
N THR A 7 3.64 19.57 14.74
CA THR A 7 4.00 19.49 13.32
C THR A 7 5.47 19.15 13.14
N LEU A 8 5.76 18.16 12.29
CA LEU A 8 7.11 17.76 11.92
C LEU A 8 7.22 17.74 10.40
N HIS A 9 8.11 18.57 9.86
CA HIS A 9 8.45 18.57 8.44
C HIS A 9 9.92 18.22 8.25
N LEU A 10 10.19 17.16 7.50
CA LEU A 10 11.52 16.71 7.15
C LEU A 10 11.67 16.75 5.63
N SER A 11 12.66 17.48 5.14
CA SER A 11 12.85 17.69 3.71
C SER A 11 14.32 17.55 3.32
N LYS A 12 14.58 16.90 2.19
CA LYS A 12 15.90 16.80 1.56
C LYS A 12 16.96 16.27 2.52
N MET A 13 16.63 15.19 3.23
CA MET A 13 17.55 14.49 4.13
C MET A 13 18.01 13.17 3.50
N PRO A 14 18.98 13.20 2.57
CA PRO A 14 19.36 12.02 1.78
C PRO A 14 20.04 10.93 2.62
N LYS A 15 20.56 11.27 3.80
CA LYS A 15 21.19 10.32 4.74
C LYS A 15 20.22 9.74 5.78
N LEU A 16 18.98 10.24 5.85
CA LEU A 16 18.02 9.80 6.85
C LEU A 16 17.53 8.38 6.55
N MET A 17 17.87 7.43 7.42
CA MET A 17 17.51 6.02 7.26
C MET A 17 16.31 5.62 8.11
N HIS A 18 16.19 6.23 9.31
CA HIS A 18 15.14 5.97 10.28
C HIS A 18 14.68 7.31 10.86
N LEU A 19 13.36 7.49 10.97
CA LEU A 19 12.78 8.62 11.68
C LEU A 19 12.81 8.42 13.19
N TRP A 20 12.64 7.18 13.60
CA TRP A 20 12.37 6.79 14.96
C TRP A 20 13.33 5.67 15.36
N LYS A 21 13.82 5.72 16.59
CA LYS A 21 14.65 4.65 17.15
C LYS A 21 13.75 3.52 17.63
N GLU A 22 13.90 2.33 17.05
CA GLU A 22 13.20 1.12 17.48
C GLU A 22 13.47 0.87 18.98
N ASN A 23 12.42 0.50 19.73
CA ASN A 23 12.49 0.16 21.16
C ASN A 23 12.91 1.28 22.12
N SER A 24 12.89 2.56 21.70
CA SER A 24 13.16 3.65 22.64
C SER A 24 11.89 4.12 23.37
N GLN A 25 11.95 4.18 24.70
CA GLN A 25 10.94 4.82 25.56
C GLN A 25 10.77 6.34 25.25
N GLN A 26 11.60 6.89 24.34
CA GLN A 26 11.54 8.27 23.83
C GLN A 26 10.33 8.57 22.93
N GLY A 27 9.54 7.58 22.51
CA GLY A 27 8.33 7.78 21.70
C GLY A 27 7.26 8.66 22.35
N ARG A 28 7.36 8.98 23.65
CA ARG A 28 6.42 9.89 24.34
C ARG A 28 6.43 11.31 23.78
N GLY A 29 7.57 11.77 23.24
CA GLY A 29 7.71 13.16 22.74
C GLY A 29 6.97 13.47 21.44
N ILE A 30 6.35 12.48 20.79
CA ILE A 30 5.74 12.66 19.45
C ILE A 30 4.31 12.11 19.38
N GLN A 31 3.73 11.70 20.51
CA GLN A 31 2.34 11.23 20.57
C GLN A 31 1.33 12.35 20.29
N ASN A 32 1.76 13.61 20.49
CA ASN A 32 0.99 14.81 20.22
C ASN A 32 1.16 15.31 18.77
N LEU A 33 1.86 14.55 17.92
CA LEU A 33 2.07 14.95 16.54
C LEU A 33 0.75 14.87 15.77
N GLU A 34 0.37 16.00 15.19
CA GLU A 34 -0.85 16.25 14.43
C GLU A 34 -0.59 16.23 12.91
N SER A 35 0.60 16.66 12.49
CA SER A 35 1.00 16.73 11.09
C SER A 35 2.43 16.23 10.90
N LEU A 36 2.58 15.25 9.99
CA LEU A 36 3.88 14.72 9.58
C LEU A 36 4.05 14.86 8.07
N HIS A 37 5.01 15.68 7.66
CA HIS A 37 5.39 15.85 6.26
C HIS A 37 6.83 15.36 6.05
N VAL A 38 7.05 14.45 5.12
CA VAL A 38 8.39 13.95 4.77
C VAL A 38 8.60 14.05 3.26
N SER A 39 9.66 14.73 2.83
CA SER A 39 9.96 14.96 1.42
C SER A 39 11.42 14.72 1.08
N TYR A 40 11.69 14.08 -0.07
CA TYR A 40 13.06 13.89 -0.58
C TYR A 40 14.02 13.17 0.39
N CYS A 41 13.53 12.16 1.11
CA CYS A 41 14.30 11.34 2.07
C CYS A 41 14.58 9.95 1.49
N SER A 42 15.43 9.86 0.47
CA SER A 42 15.57 8.65 -0.38
C SER A 42 16.18 7.41 0.29
N ARG A 43 16.75 7.51 1.50
CA ARG A 43 17.25 6.36 2.27
C ARG A 43 16.28 5.83 3.32
N LEU A 44 15.17 6.54 3.55
CA LEU A 44 14.16 6.15 4.52
C LEU A 44 13.37 4.95 3.99
N LYS A 45 13.39 3.82 4.72
CA LYS A 45 12.75 2.57 4.27
C LYS A 45 11.34 2.35 4.82
N LYS A 46 11.09 2.74 6.06
CA LYS A 46 9.82 2.62 6.79
C LYS A 46 9.56 3.93 7.54
N LEU A 47 8.33 4.43 7.48
CA LEU A 47 7.99 5.70 8.13
C LEU A 47 7.62 5.49 9.60
N VAL A 48 6.73 4.54 9.88
CA VAL A 48 6.19 4.24 11.20
C VAL A 48 6.56 2.81 11.59
N PRO A 49 7.53 2.60 12.49
CA PRO A 49 7.86 1.28 13.03
C PRO A 49 6.81 0.82 14.04
N SER A 50 6.75 -0.49 14.29
CA SER A 50 5.78 -1.18 15.16
C SER A 50 5.66 -0.59 16.58
N SER A 51 6.75 -0.03 17.10
CA SER A 51 6.84 0.50 18.46
C SER A 51 6.21 1.89 18.64
N MET A 52 5.64 2.50 17.59
CA MET A 52 5.12 3.88 17.63
C MET A 52 3.60 3.96 17.61
N CYS A 53 3.06 5.00 18.25
CA CYS A 53 1.63 5.24 18.38
C CYS A 53 1.33 6.71 18.05
N PHE A 54 0.49 6.97 17.05
CA PHE A 54 0.20 8.30 16.52
C PHE A 54 -1.29 8.64 16.65
N ARG A 55 -1.77 8.74 17.90
CA ARG A 55 -3.19 8.90 18.21
C ARG A 55 -3.78 10.23 17.78
N ASN A 56 -2.95 11.27 17.72
CA ASN A 56 -3.37 12.64 17.39
C ASN A 56 -3.03 13.06 15.95
N LEU A 57 -2.48 12.14 15.14
CA LEU A 57 -2.03 12.49 13.79
C LEU A 57 -3.23 12.67 12.86
N TYR A 58 -3.47 13.90 12.41
CA TYR A 58 -4.51 14.25 11.45
C TYR A 58 -4.04 14.20 10.00
N THR A 59 -2.78 14.57 9.75
CA THR A 59 -2.24 14.74 8.39
C THR A 59 -0.92 14.01 8.25
N LEU A 60 -0.85 13.15 7.23
CA LEU A 60 0.38 12.46 6.85
C LEU A 60 0.64 12.65 5.35
N LYS A 61 1.75 13.32 5.02
CA LYS A 61 2.18 13.57 3.64
C LYS A 61 3.60 13.06 3.45
N VAL A 62 3.78 12.20 2.46
CA VAL A 62 5.11 11.72 2.05
C VAL A 62 5.27 11.97 0.55
N SER A 63 6.39 12.59 0.18
CA SER A 63 6.69 12.92 -1.23
C SER A 63 8.13 12.60 -1.59
N GLU A 64 8.34 12.06 -2.79
CA GLU A 64 9.68 11.88 -3.38
C GLU A 64 10.66 11.10 -2.48
N CYS A 65 10.14 10.21 -1.62
CA CYS A 65 10.94 9.36 -0.74
C CYS A 65 11.14 8.01 -1.42
N HIS A 66 12.00 7.98 -2.43
CA HIS A 66 12.12 6.83 -3.33
C HIS A 66 12.60 5.53 -2.67
N GLY A 67 13.26 5.60 -1.51
CA GLY A 67 13.67 4.44 -0.72
C GLY A 67 12.57 3.81 0.13
N LEU A 68 11.41 4.49 0.27
CA LEU A 68 10.34 4.08 1.17
C LEU A 68 9.63 2.86 0.59
N ILE A 69 9.63 1.76 1.35
CA ILE A 69 9.05 0.47 0.94
C ILE A 69 7.64 0.34 1.52
N SER A 70 7.44 0.79 2.77
CA SER A 70 6.15 0.78 3.45
C SER A 70 5.97 1.99 4.37
N LEU A 71 4.72 2.36 4.61
CA LEU A 71 4.37 3.48 5.49
C LEU A 71 4.34 3.03 6.95
N ALA A 72 3.52 2.02 7.23
CA ALA A 72 3.16 1.59 8.57
C ALA A 72 2.92 0.08 8.59
N THR A 73 2.49 -0.41 9.74
CA THR A 73 2.25 -1.83 10.01
C THR A 73 0.85 -2.05 10.52
N SER A 74 0.36 -3.28 10.48
CA SER A 74 -0.98 -3.61 10.99
C SER A 74 -1.16 -3.23 12.47
N SER A 75 -0.10 -3.31 13.28
CA SER A 75 -0.13 -2.89 14.68
C SER A 75 -0.20 -1.36 14.84
N THR A 76 0.56 -0.62 14.04
CA THR A 76 0.68 0.84 14.17
C THR A 76 -0.45 1.60 13.50
N VAL A 77 -1.03 1.06 12.42
CA VAL A 77 -2.16 1.69 11.72
C VAL A 77 -3.39 1.79 12.62
N LYS A 78 -3.57 0.86 13.57
CA LYS A 78 -4.63 0.91 14.60
C LYS A 78 -4.51 2.14 15.50
N SER A 79 -3.34 2.77 15.57
CA SER A 79 -3.16 4.02 16.32
C SER A 79 -3.54 5.29 15.55
N LEU A 80 -3.67 5.22 14.22
CA LEU A 80 -3.95 6.37 13.34
C LEU A 80 -5.44 6.75 13.31
N VAL A 81 -6.10 6.70 14.46
CA VAL A 81 -7.57 6.83 14.59
C VAL A 81 -8.09 8.23 14.24
N GLN A 82 -7.26 9.26 14.34
CA GLN A 82 -7.59 10.65 14.00
C GLN A 82 -7.12 11.06 12.59
N LEU A 83 -6.49 10.16 11.83
CA LEU A 83 -5.95 10.51 10.52
C LEU A 83 -7.07 10.90 9.57
N LYS A 84 -7.03 12.14 9.07
CA LYS A 84 -8.00 12.73 8.14
C LYS A 84 -7.48 12.79 6.72
N GLU A 85 -6.17 12.93 6.56
CA GLU A 85 -5.52 13.08 5.26
C GLU A 85 -4.27 12.22 5.16
N LEU A 86 -4.22 11.36 4.14
CA LEU A 86 -3.04 10.58 3.76
C LEU A 86 -2.70 10.88 2.29
N ARG A 87 -1.49 11.41 2.05
CA ARG A 87 -0.95 11.63 0.70
C ARG A 87 0.42 10.99 0.52
N LEU A 88 0.54 10.17 -0.52
CA LEU A 88 1.78 9.52 -0.92
C LEU A 88 2.07 9.88 -2.39
N LEU A 89 3.21 10.53 -2.62
CA LEU A 89 3.59 11.11 -3.90
C LEU A 89 5.00 10.63 -4.31
N GLY A 90 5.16 10.01 -5.48
CA GLY A 90 6.48 9.79 -6.06
C GLY A 90 7.39 8.80 -5.30
N CYS A 91 6.85 7.96 -4.41
CA CYS A 91 7.63 6.96 -3.66
C CYS A 91 7.84 5.69 -4.51
N LYS A 92 8.92 5.67 -5.30
CA LYS A 92 9.16 4.71 -6.40
C LYS A 92 9.38 3.25 -5.99
N ARG A 93 9.75 2.96 -4.74
CA ARG A 93 9.96 1.58 -4.23
C ARG A 93 8.87 1.12 -3.27
N MET A 94 7.81 1.90 -3.11
CA MET A 94 6.72 1.57 -2.21
C MET A 94 5.96 0.38 -2.80
N ARG A 95 5.91 -0.74 -2.06
CA ARG A 95 5.23 -1.97 -2.50
C ARG A 95 3.87 -2.14 -1.85
N GLU A 96 3.77 -1.72 -0.60
CA GLU A 96 2.58 -1.80 0.23
C GLU A 96 2.53 -0.58 1.14
N ILE A 97 1.34 -0.11 1.48
CA ILE A 97 1.21 1.03 2.41
C ILE A 97 1.29 0.51 3.84
N VAL A 98 0.61 -0.60 4.13
CA VAL A 98 0.64 -1.23 5.45
C VAL A 98 1.14 -2.67 5.34
N THR A 99 2.25 -2.96 6.02
CA THR A 99 2.84 -4.30 6.12
C THR A 99 2.14 -5.12 7.21
N ASN A 100 1.93 -6.40 6.96
CA ASN A 100 1.49 -7.33 7.99
C ASN A 100 2.65 -7.75 8.90
N GLU A 101 2.48 -7.69 10.22
CA GLU A 101 3.50 -8.10 11.21
C GLU A 101 3.17 -9.43 11.93
N GLY A 102 2.17 -10.19 11.46
CA GLY A 102 1.84 -11.52 11.99
C GLY A 102 0.56 -12.11 11.41
N GLU A 103 0.27 -13.38 11.74
CA GLU A 103 -1.02 -13.99 11.48
C GLU A 103 -2.06 -13.28 12.36
N GLY A 104 -2.90 -12.43 11.75
CA GLY A 104 -4.01 -11.85 12.47
C GLY A 104 -4.99 -12.92 12.86
N GLU A 105 -5.60 -12.79 14.02
CA GLU A 105 -6.77 -13.59 14.38
C GLU A 105 -7.87 -13.41 13.32
N ALA A 106 -8.60 -14.48 13.03
CA ALA A 106 -9.77 -14.43 12.17
C ALA A 106 -10.77 -13.42 12.75
N GLY A 107 -11.02 -12.33 12.02
CA GLY A 107 -11.89 -11.23 12.46
C GLY A 107 -11.17 -9.94 12.86
N ASP A 108 -9.84 -9.87 12.79
CA ASP A 108 -9.12 -8.62 13.09
C ASP A 108 -9.47 -7.51 12.07
N GLU A 109 -10.12 -6.45 12.56
CA GLU A 109 -10.58 -5.33 11.74
C GLU A 109 -9.61 -4.13 11.81
N ILE A 110 -9.42 -3.48 10.66
CA ILE A 110 -8.69 -2.21 10.59
C ILE A 110 -9.66 -1.12 10.16
N CYS A 111 -9.74 -0.05 10.96
CA CYS A 111 -10.65 1.05 10.68
C CYS A 111 -9.92 2.39 10.61
N PHE A 112 -10.06 3.09 9.49
CA PHE A 112 -9.67 4.49 9.35
C PHE A 112 -10.88 5.38 9.64
N ASN A 113 -11.20 5.55 10.91
CA ASN A 113 -12.43 6.19 11.37
C ASN A 113 -12.64 7.60 10.79
N GLN A 114 -11.56 8.39 10.67
CA GLN A 114 -11.65 9.81 10.29
C GLN A 114 -11.03 10.13 8.92
N LEU A 115 -10.49 9.14 8.20
CA LEU A 115 -9.79 9.41 6.95
C LEU A 115 -10.79 9.87 5.90
N LYS A 116 -10.69 11.13 5.50
CA LYS A 116 -11.54 11.77 4.49
C LYS A 116 -10.89 11.79 3.11
N TYR A 117 -9.57 11.96 3.08
CA TYR A 117 -8.81 12.16 1.85
C TYR A 117 -7.64 11.18 1.77
N LEU A 118 -7.67 10.34 0.75
CA LEU A 118 -6.60 9.40 0.43
C LEU A 118 -6.09 9.66 -0.99
N SER A 119 -4.81 9.99 -1.12
CA SER A 119 -4.17 10.25 -2.40
C SER A 119 -2.90 9.43 -2.56
N LEU A 120 -2.89 8.57 -3.58
CA LEU A 120 -1.78 7.78 -4.04
C LEU A 120 -1.40 8.26 -5.44
N TYR A 121 -0.19 8.77 -5.60
CA TYR A 121 0.21 9.38 -6.85
C TYR A 121 1.63 9.00 -7.20
N ASP A 122 1.81 8.47 -8.40
CA ASP A 122 3.11 8.12 -8.97
C ASP A 122 3.88 7.11 -8.08
N LEU A 123 3.21 6.00 -7.77
CA LEU A 123 3.71 4.88 -6.98
C LEU A 123 3.81 3.63 -7.89
N PRO A 124 4.85 3.54 -8.74
CA PRO A 124 4.93 2.54 -9.80
C PRO A 124 4.94 1.10 -9.31
N THR A 125 5.56 0.83 -8.16
CA THR A 125 5.71 -0.53 -7.60
C THR A 125 4.64 -0.92 -6.58
N LEU A 126 3.62 -0.07 -6.38
CA LEU A 126 2.62 -0.31 -5.35
C LEU A 126 1.66 -1.41 -5.84
N GLY A 127 1.77 -2.61 -5.28
CA GLY A 127 0.96 -3.77 -5.68
C GLY A 127 -0.41 -3.82 -5.02
N SER A 128 -0.49 -3.44 -3.74
CA SER A 128 -1.74 -3.39 -2.96
C SER A 128 -1.63 -2.34 -1.85
N PHE A 129 -2.79 -1.85 -1.36
CA PHE A 129 -2.82 -0.96 -0.20
C PHE A 129 -2.51 -1.75 1.09
N PHE A 130 -3.08 -2.95 1.18
CA PHE A 130 -3.01 -3.84 2.33
C PHE A 130 -2.72 -5.28 1.91
N HIS A 131 -1.58 -5.82 2.36
CA HIS A 131 -1.26 -7.24 2.22
C HIS A 131 -1.56 -7.99 3.53
N LEU A 132 -2.83 -7.98 3.95
CA LEU A 132 -3.26 -8.46 5.29
C LEU A 132 -4.07 -9.75 5.29
N GLY A 133 -4.10 -10.50 4.19
CA GLY A 133 -5.01 -11.65 4.04
C GLY A 133 -6.48 -11.21 4.04
N ASN A 134 -7.35 -11.98 4.69
CA ASN A 134 -8.82 -11.81 4.64
C ASN A 134 -9.38 -10.81 5.69
N ARG A 135 -8.58 -9.88 6.20
CA ARG A 135 -9.04 -8.90 7.21
C ARG A 135 -10.02 -7.88 6.63
N THR A 136 -10.99 -7.45 7.43
CA THR A 136 -11.93 -6.39 7.03
C THR A 136 -11.30 -5.01 7.24
N ILE A 137 -11.39 -4.16 6.21
CA ILE A 137 -10.85 -2.79 6.24
C ILE A 137 -11.97 -1.79 6.00
N LYS A 138 -12.19 -0.92 6.99
CA LYS A 138 -13.29 0.04 7.01
C LYS A 138 -12.76 1.47 6.85
N PHE A 139 -13.44 2.22 5.99
CA PHE A 139 -13.21 3.64 5.72
C PHE A 139 -14.55 4.41 5.86
N PRO A 140 -15.12 4.51 7.07
CA PRO A 140 -16.46 5.06 7.28
C PRO A 140 -16.59 6.55 6.96
N SER A 141 -15.47 7.28 6.86
CA SER A 141 -15.45 8.73 6.60
C SER A 141 -14.77 9.12 5.28
N LEU A 142 -14.35 8.16 4.46
CA LEU A 142 -13.59 8.45 3.25
C LEU A 142 -14.49 9.07 2.19
N GLU A 143 -14.24 10.35 1.91
CA GLU A 143 -14.99 11.15 0.93
C GLU A 143 -14.31 11.12 -0.44
N SER A 144 -12.97 11.02 -0.48
CA SER A 144 -12.22 11.07 -1.74
C SER A 144 -11.01 10.14 -1.78
N LEU A 145 -10.96 9.34 -2.84
CA LEU A 145 -9.88 8.43 -3.17
C LEU A 145 -9.27 8.81 -4.53
N PHE A 146 -7.97 9.13 -4.53
CA PHE A 146 -7.20 9.39 -5.74
C PHE A 146 -6.10 8.34 -5.85
N VAL A 147 -6.07 7.61 -6.96
CA VAL A 147 -5.00 6.68 -7.33
C VAL A 147 -4.57 7.01 -8.74
N VAL A 148 -3.40 7.63 -8.89
CA VAL A 148 -2.95 8.15 -10.18
C VAL A 148 -1.52 7.70 -10.41
N ARG A 149 -1.24 7.15 -11.60
CA ARG A 149 0.08 6.61 -11.97
C ARG A 149 0.60 5.53 -11.00
N CYS A 150 -0.25 4.55 -10.71
CA CYS A 150 0.10 3.38 -9.90
C CYS A 150 -0.09 2.07 -10.72
N PRO A 151 0.72 1.83 -11.77
CA PRO A 151 0.57 0.71 -12.72
C PRO A 151 0.45 -0.68 -12.11
N GLU A 152 1.13 -0.94 -10.99
CA GLU A 152 1.09 -2.26 -10.34
C GLU A 152 -0.10 -2.45 -9.38
N LEU A 153 -0.88 -1.40 -9.09
CA LEU A 153 -1.98 -1.47 -8.11
C LEU A 153 -3.22 -2.10 -8.74
N LYS A 154 -3.27 -3.43 -8.76
CA LYS A 154 -4.36 -4.20 -9.39
C LYS A 154 -5.61 -4.31 -8.54
N ILE A 155 -5.44 -4.27 -7.22
CA ILE A 155 -6.53 -4.26 -6.24
C ILE A 155 -6.18 -3.29 -5.12
N PHE A 156 -7.20 -2.78 -4.43
CA PHE A 156 -6.99 -1.94 -3.26
C PHE A 156 -6.57 -2.80 -2.06
N SER A 157 -7.32 -3.86 -1.76
CA SER A 157 -7.03 -4.80 -0.67
C SER A 157 -7.51 -6.20 -1.02
N HIS A 158 -6.84 -7.23 -0.49
CA HIS A 158 -7.35 -8.62 -0.58
C HIS A 158 -8.51 -8.90 0.38
N GLY A 159 -8.73 -8.03 1.37
CA GLY A 159 -9.79 -8.16 2.36
C GLY A 159 -11.10 -7.48 1.99
N VAL A 160 -12.10 -7.63 2.85
CA VAL A 160 -13.42 -6.97 2.67
C VAL A 160 -13.27 -5.47 2.88
N LEU A 161 -13.82 -4.68 1.95
CA LEU A 161 -13.77 -3.22 1.99
C LEU A 161 -15.14 -2.64 2.34
N SER A 162 -15.16 -1.64 3.22
CA SER A 162 -16.37 -0.86 3.51
C SER A 162 -16.08 0.63 3.42
N MET A 163 -16.75 1.34 2.51
CA MET A 163 -16.49 2.76 2.20
C MET A 163 -17.80 3.54 1.99
N GLN A 164 -18.60 3.69 3.05
CA GLN A 164 -19.99 4.16 2.95
C GLN A 164 -20.16 5.62 2.48
N LYS A 165 -19.15 6.48 2.66
CA LYS A 165 -19.21 7.91 2.33
C LYS A 165 -18.38 8.30 1.11
N LEU A 166 -17.96 7.33 0.31
CA LEU A 166 -17.06 7.59 -0.81
C LEU A 166 -17.81 8.28 -1.95
N GLU A 167 -17.56 9.58 -2.12
CA GLU A 167 -18.20 10.41 -3.13
C GLU A 167 -17.34 10.57 -4.39
N ARG A 168 -16.00 10.66 -4.22
CA ARG A 168 -15.08 10.95 -5.33
C ARG A 168 -14.03 9.88 -5.44
N VAL A 169 -13.98 9.22 -6.60
CA VAL A 169 -12.89 8.31 -6.95
C VAL A 169 -12.24 8.77 -8.25
N ARG A 170 -10.92 8.92 -8.23
CA ARG A 170 -10.13 9.14 -9.44
C ARG A 170 -9.09 8.04 -9.55
N LEU A 171 -9.19 7.25 -10.60
CA LEU A 171 -8.16 6.29 -11.01
C LEU A 171 -7.60 6.76 -12.35
N ASP A 172 -6.28 6.90 -12.48
CA ASP A 172 -5.66 7.41 -13.72
C ASP A 172 -4.35 6.67 -13.97
N GLY A 173 -4.38 5.68 -14.85
CA GLY A 173 -3.20 4.93 -15.29
C GLY A 173 -2.57 5.63 -16.48
N ASN A 174 -1.67 6.57 -16.21
CA ASN A 174 -0.75 7.23 -17.16
C ASN A 174 -1.36 7.67 -18.51
N TYR A 175 -1.64 8.98 -18.63
CA TYR A 175 -1.88 9.69 -19.89
C TYR A 175 -3.04 9.18 -20.76
N TRP A 176 -4.27 9.60 -20.50
CA TRP A 176 -5.06 10.41 -21.45
C TRP A 176 -6.36 10.96 -20.83
N SER A 177 -6.71 12.12 -21.37
CA SER A 177 -7.84 13.04 -21.18
C SER A 177 -9.07 12.61 -20.36
N ALA A 178 -9.45 13.52 -19.45
CA ALA A 178 -10.72 14.25 -19.50
C ALA A 178 -12.05 13.49 -19.67
N TYR A 179 -12.21 12.23 -19.27
CA TYR A 179 -13.55 11.63 -19.16
C TYR A 179 -13.60 10.60 -18.03
N GLN A 180 -13.76 11.09 -16.81
CA GLN A 180 -14.58 10.44 -15.76
C GLN A 180 -14.63 11.34 -14.51
N ARG A 181 -15.25 12.52 -14.66
CA ARG A 181 -16.02 13.09 -13.55
C ARG A 181 -17.31 12.27 -13.48
N GLY A 182 -17.27 11.16 -12.76
CA GLY A 182 -18.45 10.32 -12.54
C GLY A 182 -18.48 9.85 -11.10
N LEU A 183 -19.53 10.25 -10.37
CA LEU A 183 -20.00 9.54 -9.19
C LEU A 183 -20.49 8.17 -9.68
N PHE A 184 -19.68 7.13 -9.50
CA PHE A 184 -20.14 5.76 -9.73
C PHE A 184 -20.66 5.20 -8.41
N PRO A 185 -21.79 4.47 -8.40
CA PRO A 185 -22.14 3.63 -7.26
C PRO A 185 -20.96 2.70 -7.02
N VAL A 186 -20.32 2.80 -5.86
CA VAL A 186 -19.14 1.98 -5.55
C VAL A 186 -19.64 0.58 -5.20
N GLU A 187 -20.03 -0.17 -6.21
CA GLU A 187 -20.00 -1.62 -6.15
C GLU A 187 -18.52 -2.01 -6.19
N ASP A 188 -17.94 -2.06 -4.99
CA ASP A 188 -16.59 -2.52 -4.67
C ASP A 188 -15.42 -1.80 -5.39
N VAL A 189 -14.63 -1.01 -4.63
CA VAL A 189 -13.42 -0.33 -5.12
C VAL A 189 -12.43 -1.30 -5.77
N ASN A 190 -12.33 -2.54 -5.31
CA ASN A 190 -11.48 -3.54 -5.95
C ASN A 190 -11.96 -3.86 -7.37
N THR A 191 -13.25 -4.14 -7.52
CA THR A 191 -13.89 -4.38 -8.82
C THR A 191 -13.71 -3.17 -9.75
N PHE A 192 -13.86 -1.96 -9.23
CA PHE A 192 -13.64 -0.74 -10.00
C PHE A 192 -12.19 -0.57 -10.46
N ILE A 193 -11.19 -0.78 -9.58
CA ILE A 193 -9.77 -0.74 -9.93
C ILE A 193 -9.45 -1.79 -10.99
N LYS A 194 -9.91 -3.03 -10.78
CA LYS A 194 -9.68 -4.13 -11.71
C LYS A 194 -10.24 -3.82 -13.11
N ARG A 195 -11.48 -3.33 -13.18
CA ARG A 195 -12.12 -2.92 -14.44
C ARG A 195 -11.36 -1.80 -15.15
N CYS A 196 -10.81 -0.84 -14.40
CA CYS A 196 -9.99 0.21 -14.98
C CYS A 196 -8.74 -0.36 -15.65
N TRP A 197 -8.08 -1.35 -15.05
CA TRP A 197 -6.92 -2.02 -15.66
C TRP A 197 -7.28 -2.95 -16.82
N GLU A 198 -8.35 -3.75 -16.70
CA GLU A 198 -8.79 -4.68 -17.74
C GLU A 198 -9.23 -3.94 -19.03
N LYS A 199 -9.84 -2.76 -18.89
CA LYS A 199 -10.21 -1.92 -20.05
C LYS A 199 -9.01 -1.21 -20.69
N ASN A 200 -7.93 -0.99 -19.93
CA ASN A 200 -6.77 -0.21 -20.36
C ASN A 200 -5.76 -1.08 -21.13
N ASN A 201 -6.26 -1.75 -22.18
CA ASN A 201 -5.67 -2.81 -23.01
C ASN A 201 -4.38 -2.38 -23.77
N ASP A 202 -3.39 -1.82 -23.07
CA ASP A 202 -2.06 -1.52 -23.58
C ASP A 202 -1.31 -2.83 -23.87
N PRO A 203 -0.85 -3.07 -25.12
CA PRO A 203 -0.09 -4.25 -25.50
C PRO A 203 1.19 -4.47 -24.67
N CYS A 204 1.83 -3.42 -24.16
CA CYS A 204 3.00 -3.54 -23.28
C CYS A 204 2.62 -4.01 -21.87
N LEU A 205 1.46 -3.61 -21.35
CA LEU A 205 0.96 -4.13 -20.08
C LEU A 205 0.58 -5.62 -20.21
N ARG A 206 0.06 -6.07 -21.37
CA ARG A 206 -0.23 -7.49 -21.64
C ARG A 206 0.98 -8.41 -21.42
N GLN A 207 2.20 -7.97 -21.75
CA GLN A 207 3.42 -8.76 -21.56
C GLN A 207 3.80 -8.93 -20.08
N LEU A 208 3.48 -7.95 -19.23
CA LEU A 208 3.64 -8.07 -17.76
C LEU A 208 2.62 -9.05 -17.14
N PHE A 209 1.47 -9.27 -17.79
CA PHE A 209 0.47 -10.24 -17.35
C PHE A 209 0.81 -11.68 -17.76
N THR A 210 1.46 -11.89 -18.91
CA THR A 210 1.79 -13.23 -19.42
C THR A 210 2.97 -13.88 -18.70
N GLN A 211 3.95 -13.09 -18.22
CA GLN A 211 5.12 -13.64 -17.52
C GLN A 211 4.81 -14.14 -16.11
N LYS A 212 3.76 -13.63 -15.44
CA LYS A 212 3.38 -14.05 -14.08
C LYS A 212 2.45 -15.26 -14.02
N THR A 213 1.69 -15.52 -15.07
CA THR A 213 0.83 -16.72 -15.15
C THR A 213 1.62 -17.98 -15.49
N ASN A 214 2.71 -17.84 -16.25
CA ASN A 214 3.50 -18.98 -16.72
C ASN A 214 4.48 -19.51 -15.66
N ALA A 215 4.72 -18.76 -14.57
CA ALA A 215 5.60 -19.20 -13.48
C ALA A 215 4.93 -20.15 -12.47
N SER A 216 3.64 -20.44 -12.63
CA SER A 216 2.86 -21.34 -11.75
C SER A 216 2.25 -22.54 -12.48
N THR A 217 2.58 -22.75 -13.75
CA THR A 217 2.20 -23.96 -14.51
C THR A 217 3.36 -24.40 -15.39
N SER A 218 4.38 -24.99 -14.77
CA SER A 218 5.31 -25.90 -15.45
C SER A 218 6.01 -26.83 -14.45
N GLU A 219 5.25 -27.70 -13.78
CA GLU A 219 5.76 -29.01 -13.35
C GLU A 219 4.64 -30.04 -13.56
N ALA A 220 4.50 -30.51 -14.80
CA ALA A 220 3.79 -31.73 -15.13
C ALA A 220 4.33 -32.31 -16.44
N GLY A 221 5.12 -33.39 -16.30
CA GLY A 221 5.54 -34.34 -17.34
C GLY A 221 6.59 -33.81 -18.33
N GLU A 222 7.54 -34.58 -18.84
CA GLU A 222 7.88 -36.01 -18.76
C GLU A 222 9.11 -36.12 -19.69
N GLU A 223 10.13 -36.92 -19.38
CA GLU A 223 10.89 -37.57 -20.45
C GLU A 223 11.57 -38.85 -19.94
N ASN A 224 11.26 -39.92 -20.66
CA ASN A 224 11.76 -41.27 -20.50
C ASN A 224 13.21 -41.35 -21.01
N ASP A 225 14.02 -42.23 -20.42
CA ASP A 225 15.09 -42.90 -21.15
C ASP A 225 15.02 -44.40 -20.91
N VAL A 226 14.94 -45.12 -22.02
CA VAL A 226 14.89 -46.58 -22.13
C VAL A 226 16.30 -47.07 -22.51
N ASP A 227 16.61 -48.25 -21.97
CA ASP A 227 17.44 -49.32 -22.54
C ASP A 227 18.90 -49.54 -22.08
N GLY A 228 19.20 -50.83 -21.90
CA GLY A 228 20.54 -51.42 -21.86
C GLY A 228 20.83 -52.32 -20.67
N LEU A 229 20.20 -53.51 -20.59
CA LEU A 229 20.83 -54.84 -20.77
C LEU A 229 21.81 -55.29 -19.65
N GLU A 230 21.46 -56.35 -18.91
CA GLU A 230 22.01 -57.71 -19.14
C GLU A 230 21.46 -58.73 -18.13
N ASP A 231 21.32 -59.94 -18.67
CA ASP A 231 20.88 -61.22 -18.14
C ASP A 231 21.94 -61.84 -17.20
N ASP A 232 21.51 -62.61 -16.20
CA ASP A 232 21.95 -64.00 -15.97
C ASP A 232 21.59 -64.50 -14.55
N SER A 233 20.85 -65.63 -14.54
CA SER A 233 20.87 -66.78 -13.60
C SER A 233 20.90 -66.51 -12.08
N MET A 234 20.03 -67.12 -11.27
CA MET A 234 19.75 -68.57 -11.13
C MET A 234 18.51 -68.78 -10.27
#